data_AF-A0A921SW76-F1
#
_entry.id   AF-A0A921SW76-F1
#
_cell.length_a   1.000
_cell.length_b   1.000
_cell.length_c   1.000
_cell.angle_alpha   90.00
_cell.angle_beta   90.00
_cell.angle_gamma   90.00
#
_symmetry.space_group_name_H-M   'P 1'
#
loop_
_entity.id
_entity.type
_entity.pdbx_description
1 polymer ?
#
loop_
_entity_poly.entity_id
_entity_poly.type
_entity_poly.pdbx_seq_one_letter_code
_entity_poly.pdbx_strand_id
1 'polypeptide(L)'
;MSTTDQRPAPVTSPAESYAPEDPRTVEQLIAPVARRAVEIVRDMRPENSLSRWVTPEITQHLARRASLTRRLRASTGYAPPRQLMVTGVRCCIVNDQTVEASCVLREPDRVRFLAMRWELRHTGWRVTVLEIG
;
A
#
# COMPACT_ATOMS: atom_id res chain seq x y z
N MET A 1 -29.84 -5.95 -5.87
CA MET A 1 -28.37 -5.91 -6.02
C MET A 1 -27.87 -4.80 -5.12
N SER A 2 -27.27 -5.13 -3.98
CA SER A 2 -26.82 -4.12 -3.00
C SER A 2 -25.62 -3.38 -3.56
N THR A 3 -25.85 -2.16 -4.07
CA THR A 3 -24.80 -1.19 -4.35
C THR A 3 -24.09 -0.90 -3.03
N THR A 4 -22.88 -1.44 -2.86
CA THR A 4 -21.99 -1.02 -1.78
C THR A 4 -21.77 0.48 -1.95
N ASP A 5 -22.39 1.25 -1.06
CA ASP A 5 -22.27 2.69 -0.97
C ASP A 5 -20.78 3.03 -0.77
N GLN A 6 -20.11 3.40 -1.86
CA GLN A 6 -18.80 4.02 -1.80
C GLN A 6 -19.00 5.45 -1.32
N ARG A 7 -19.29 5.61 -0.02
CA ARG A 7 -19.25 6.92 0.61
C ARG A 7 -17.91 7.57 0.26
N PRO A 8 -17.90 8.71 -0.45
CA PRO A 8 -16.67 9.38 -0.80
C PRO A 8 -15.89 9.68 0.49
N ALA A 9 -14.59 9.38 0.48
CA ALA A 9 -13.70 9.78 1.57
C ALA A 9 -13.78 11.31 1.72
N PRO A 10 -13.77 11.84 2.95
CA PRO A 10 -13.87 13.27 3.17
C PRO A 10 -12.79 14.01 2.37
N VAL A 11 -13.21 15.09 1.74
CA VAL A 11 -12.35 16.06 1.03
C VAL A 11 -11.29 16.57 1.99
N THR A 12 -10.04 16.58 1.54
CA THR A 12 -8.85 16.99 2.27
C THR A 12 -9.01 18.40 2.84
N SER A 13 -9.13 18.49 4.17
CA SER A 13 -8.99 19.76 4.91
C SER A 13 -7.57 20.33 4.71
N PRO A 14 -7.35 21.66 4.87
CA PRO A 14 -6.03 22.27 4.72
C PRO A 14 -5.00 21.53 5.59
N ALA A 15 -3.75 21.43 5.12
CA ALA A 15 -2.69 20.68 5.76
C ALA A 15 -2.45 21.14 7.21
N GLU A 16 -3.19 20.56 8.15
CA GLU A 16 -2.82 20.55 9.55
C GLU A 16 -1.49 19.79 9.63
N SER A 17 -0.42 20.52 9.93
CA SER A 17 0.89 19.92 10.19
C SER A 17 0.82 19.22 11.54
N TYR A 18 0.43 17.95 11.54
CA TYR A 18 0.51 17.10 12.72
C TYR A 18 1.97 16.80 13.06
N ALA A 19 2.22 16.49 14.33
CA ALA A 19 3.52 15.96 14.75
C ALA A 19 3.81 14.65 13.98
N PRO A 20 5.07 14.34 13.61
CA PRO A 20 5.41 13.14 12.83
C PRO A 20 4.92 11.81 13.41
N GLU A 21 4.76 11.76 14.73
CA GLU A 21 4.25 10.61 15.49
C GLU A 21 2.72 10.53 15.56
N ASP A 22 1.99 11.58 15.18
CA ASP A 22 0.53 11.60 15.22
C ASP A 22 -0.03 10.57 14.22
N PRO A 23 -0.95 9.68 14.63
CA PRO A 23 -1.51 8.65 13.75
C PRO A 23 -2.23 9.21 12.52
N ARG A 24 -2.69 10.46 12.55
CA ARG A 24 -3.32 11.13 11.39
C ARG A 24 -2.34 11.39 10.25
N THR A 25 -1.03 11.46 10.53
CA THR A 25 -0.01 11.59 9.48
C THR A 25 0.04 10.39 8.53
N VAL A 26 -0.38 9.21 9.01
CA VAL A 26 -0.36 7.95 8.24
C VAL A 26 -1.30 8.00 7.03
N GLU A 27 -2.40 8.75 7.11
CA GLU A 27 -3.40 8.87 6.04
C GLU A 27 -2.76 9.29 4.70
N GLN A 28 -1.83 10.23 4.75
CA GLN A 28 -1.13 10.76 3.57
C GLN A 28 -0.11 9.75 2.99
N LEU A 29 0.33 8.77 3.78
CA LEU A 29 1.33 7.78 3.41
C LEU A 29 0.71 6.51 2.79
N ILE A 30 -0.55 6.23 3.11
CA ILE A 30 -1.21 4.97 2.74
C ILE A 30 -1.28 4.77 1.22
N ALA A 31 -1.80 5.75 0.46
CA ALA A 31 -1.94 5.60 -0.99
C ALA A 31 -0.57 5.48 -1.71
N PRO A 32 0.45 6.33 -1.44
CA PRO A 32 1.78 6.17 -2.01
C PRO A 32 2.44 4.83 -1.70
N VAL A 33 2.31 4.34 -0.46
CA VAL A 33 2.90 3.04 -0.07
C VAL A 33 2.15 1.88 -0.70
N ALA A 34 0.82 1.89 -0.73
CA ALA A 34 0.01 0.86 -1.40
C ALA A 34 0.38 0.76 -2.88
N ARG A 35 0.47 1.89 -3.58
CA ARG A 35 0.88 1.95 -4.98
C ARG A 35 2.26 1.34 -5.19
N ARG A 36 3.27 1.78 -4.42
CA ARG A 36 4.64 1.27 -4.55
C ARG A 36 4.73 -0.23 -4.25
N ALA A 37 3.98 -0.73 -3.28
CA ALA A 37 3.96 -2.15 -2.94
C ALA A 37 3.49 -3.00 -4.13
N VAL A 38 2.40 -2.59 -4.79
CA VAL A 38 1.91 -3.29 -5.98
C VAL A 38 2.86 -3.12 -7.17
N GLU A 39 3.46 -1.95 -7.37
CA GLU A 39 4.51 -1.75 -8.38
C GLU A 39 5.71 -2.70 -8.17
N ILE A 40 6.12 -2.95 -6.91
CA ILE A 40 7.19 -3.90 -6.58
C ILE A 40 6.75 -5.35 -6.86
N VAL A 41 5.56 -5.77 -6.41
CA VAL A 41 5.04 -7.13 -6.70
C VAL A 41 4.97 -7.37 -8.20
N ARG A 42 4.65 -6.32 -8.94
CA ARG A 42 4.64 -6.31 -10.40
C ARG A 42 6.04 -6.14 -10.99
N ASP A 43 7.14 -6.22 -10.25
CA ASP A 43 8.50 -6.07 -10.77
C ASP A 43 8.64 -4.86 -11.73
N MET A 44 8.04 -3.73 -11.34
CA MET A 44 8.12 -2.45 -12.05
C MET A 44 8.92 -1.40 -11.29
N ARG A 45 9.28 -1.70 -10.03
CA ARG A 45 10.04 -0.83 -9.14
C ARG A 45 11.01 -1.69 -8.31
N PRO A 46 12.19 -1.16 -7.94
CA PRO A 46 13.13 -1.86 -7.07
C PRO A 46 12.51 -2.30 -5.75
N GLU A 47 12.85 -3.51 -5.33
CA GLU A 47 12.31 -4.23 -4.17
C GLU A 47 12.56 -3.46 -2.86
N ASN A 48 13.71 -2.80 -2.77
CA ASN A 48 14.12 -2.00 -1.61
C ASN A 48 13.47 -0.61 -1.54
N SER A 49 12.66 -0.22 -2.55
CA SER A 49 12.15 1.14 -2.63
C SER A 49 11.22 1.47 -1.44
N LEU A 50 10.62 0.49 -0.78
CA LEU A 50 9.79 0.72 0.40
C LEU A 50 10.52 0.59 1.74
N SER A 51 11.83 0.32 1.77
CA SER A 51 12.58 0.01 3.00
C SER A 51 12.51 1.06 4.11
N ARG A 52 12.25 2.33 3.77
CA ARG A 52 12.01 3.41 4.75
C ARG A 52 10.66 3.30 5.47
N TRP A 53 9.67 2.66 4.85
CA TRP A 53 8.29 2.64 5.34
C TRP A 53 7.83 1.27 5.80
N VAL A 54 8.50 0.19 5.40
CA VAL A 54 8.13 -1.18 5.79
C VAL A 54 9.19 -1.80 6.69
N THR A 55 8.87 -2.89 7.37
CA THR A 55 9.88 -3.70 8.07
C THR A 55 10.72 -4.54 7.09
N PRO A 56 11.89 -5.06 7.52
CA PRO A 56 12.70 -5.96 6.69
C PRO A 56 11.95 -7.20 6.21
N GLU A 57 11.08 -7.77 7.05
CA GLU A 57 10.28 -8.97 6.73
C GLU A 57 9.33 -8.68 5.55
N ILE A 58 8.65 -7.53 5.57
CA ILE A 58 7.79 -7.10 4.47
C ILE A 58 8.61 -6.83 3.20
N THR A 59 9.80 -6.25 3.31
CA THR A 59 10.71 -6.07 2.16
C THR A 59 11.05 -7.41 1.52
N GLN A 60 11.39 -8.43 2.32
CA GLN A 60 11.69 -9.78 1.83
C GLN A 60 10.47 -10.45 1.19
N HIS A 61 9.27 -10.27 1.76
CA HIS A 61 8.03 -10.78 1.19
C HIS A 61 7.74 -10.18 -0.19
N LEU A 62 7.88 -8.86 -0.32
CA LEU A 62 7.71 -8.15 -1.60
C LEU A 62 8.76 -8.59 -2.64
N ALA A 63 10.02 -8.72 -2.25
CA ALA A 63 11.10 -9.19 -3.13
C ALA A 63 10.83 -10.61 -3.64
N ARG A 64 10.36 -11.51 -2.77
CA ARG A 64 9.97 -12.86 -3.15
C ARG A 64 8.86 -12.84 -4.21
N ARG A 65 7.81 -12.06 -4.00
CA ARG A 65 6.71 -11.93 -4.98
C ARG A 65 7.18 -11.31 -6.30
N ALA A 66 8.02 -10.27 -6.25
CA ALA A 66 8.60 -9.64 -7.44
C ALA A 66 9.40 -10.64 -8.28
N SER A 67 10.25 -11.47 -7.64
CA SER A 67 11.04 -12.49 -8.35
C SER A 67 10.17 -13.57 -9.01
N LEU A 68 9.06 -13.98 -8.38
CA LEU A 68 8.09 -14.91 -8.99
C LEU A 68 7.41 -14.26 -10.20
N THR A 69 6.97 -13.01 -10.09
CA THR A 69 6.42 -12.26 -11.23
C THR A 69 7.43 -12.20 -12.37
N ARG A 70 8.68 -11.81 -12.10
CA ARG A 70 9.78 -11.75 -13.09
C ARG A 70 9.96 -13.07 -13.84
N ARG A 71 9.99 -14.19 -13.11
CA ARG A 71 10.11 -15.55 -13.68
C ARG A 71 8.91 -15.91 -14.55
N LEU A 72 7.69 -15.60 -14.10
CA LEU A 72 6.47 -15.84 -14.89
C LEU A 72 6.48 -15.04 -16.19
N ARG A 73 6.95 -13.79 -16.18
CA ARG A 73 7.10 -12.99 -17.41
C ARG A 73 8.08 -13.64 -18.37
N ALA A 74 9.23 -14.09 -17.87
CA ALA A 74 10.25 -14.73 -18.68
C ALA A 74 9.73 -16.02 -19.35
N SER A 75 8.84 -16.76 -18.71
CA SER A 75 8.28 -18.00 -19.28
C SER A 75 7.03 -17.80 -20.15
N THR A 76 6.21 -16.77 -19.89
CA THR A 76 4.90 -16.58 -20.57
C THR A 76 4.87 -15.40 -21.56
N GLY A 77 5.87 -14.52 -21.51
CA GLY A 77 5.83 -13.24 -22.24
C GLY A 77 4.83 -12.21 -21.67
N TYR A 78 4.14 -12.53 -20.56
CA TYR A 78 3.17 -11.64 -19.96
C TYR A 78 3.80 -10.33 -19.48
N ALA A 79 3.23 -9.19 -19.87
CA ALA A 79 3.63 -7.87 -19.41
C ALA A 79 2.40 -7.15 -18.81
N PRO A 80 2.36 -6.90 -17.48
CA PRO A 80 1.19 -6.29 -16.86
C PRO A 80 1.08 -4.80 -17.23
N PRO A 81 -0.15 -4.27 -17.33
CA PRO A 81 -0.43 -2.94 -17.86
C PRO A 81 0.08 -1.82 -16.95
N ARG A 82 0.90 -0.88 -17.45
CA ARG A 82 1.58 0.13 -16.61
C ARG A 82 0.65 1.01 -15.75
N GLN A 83 -0.62 1.14 -16.15
CA GLN A 83 -1.61 1.89 -15.40
C GLN A 83 -1.97 1.17 -14.09
N LEU A 84 -1.86 1.91 -13.00
CA LEU A 84 -2.25 1.49 -11.65
C LEU A 84 -2.81 2.72 -10.94
N MET A 85 -4.03 2.64 -10.42
CA MET A 85 -4.68 3.74 -9.72
C MET A 85 -5.17 3.26 -8.35
N VAL A 86 -4.83 4.00 -7.29
CA VAL A 86 -5.46 3.78 -5.98
C VAL A 86 -6.79 4.51 -6.02
N THR A 87 -7.89 3.77 -5.98
CA THR A 87 -9.25 4.30 -6.16
C THR A 87 -10.08 4.31 -4.88
N GLY A 88 -9.59 3.62 -3.85
CA GLY A 88 -10.20 3.65 -2.52
C GLY A 88 -9.14 3.48 -1.46
N VAL A 89 -9.25 4.26 -0.39
CA VAL A 89 -8.47 4.15 0.82
C VAL A 89 -9.44 4.21 1.99
N ARG A 90 -9.28 3.32 2.96
CA ARG A 90 -9.93 3.37 4.26
C ARG A 90 -8.85 3.20 5.31
N CYS A 91 -8.84 4.06 6.33
CA CYS A 91 -7.95 3.95 7.47
C CYS A 91 -8.74 3.94 8.77
N CYS A 92 -8.18 3.31 9.78
CA CYS A 92 -8.70 3.22 11.13
C CYS A 92 -7.55 3.45 12.10
N ILE A 93 -7.65 4.47 12.95
CA ILE A 93 -6.72 4.66 14.06
C ILE A 93 -7.15 3.69 15.16
N VAL A 94 -6.35 2.65 15.40
CA VAL A 94 -6.64 1.63 16.43
C VAL A 94 -6.25 2.14 17.81
N ASN A 95 -5.12 2.84 17.88
CA ASN A 95 -4.62 3.57 19.04
C ASN A 95 -3.52 4.56 18.58
N ASP A 96 -2.94 5.30 19.53
CA ASP A 96 -1.91 6.32 19.26
C ASP A 96 -0.67 5.80 18.51
N GLN A 97 -0.41 4.49 18.58
CA GLN A 97 0.77 3.86 17.98
C GLN A 97 0.41 2.88 16.86
N THR A 98 -0.86 2.75 16.49
CA THR A 98 -1.32 1.75 15.52
C THR A 98 -2.40 2.31 14.61
N VAL A 99 -2.17 2.20 13.30
CA VAL A 99 -3.16 2.54 12.27
C VAL A 99 -3.32 1.36 11.32
N GLU A 100 -4.55 0.97 11.03
CA GLU A 100 -4.85 -0.03 10.02
C GLU A 100 -5.43 0.63 8.78
N ALA A 101 -5.08 0.10 7.61
CA ALA A 101 -5.54 0.63 6.34
C ALA A 101 -5.87 -0.46 5.33
N SER A 102 -6.83 -0.15 4.46
CA SER A 102 -7.21 -0.96 3.32
C SER A 102 -7.29 -0.10 2.06
N CYS A 103 -6.77 -0.63 0.95
CA CYS A 103 -6.70 0.07 -0.32
C CYS A 103 -7.30 -0.78 -1.45
N VAL A 104 -7.96 -0.09 -2.38
CA VAL A 104 -8.44 -0.67 -3.66
C VAL A 104 -7.59 -0.11 -4.78
N LEU A 105 -6.85 -0.98 -5.46
CA LEU A 105 -6.04 -0.62 -6.62
C LEU A 105 -6.67 -1.17 -7.90
N ARG A 106 -6.83 -0.31 -8.90
CA ARG A 106 -7.35 -0.67 -10.21
C ARG A 106 -6.23 -0.67 -11.25
N GLU A 107 -6.16 -1.78 -11.96
CA GLU A 107 -5.42 -1.99 -13.20
C GLU A 107 -6.48 -2.10 -14.33
N PRO A 108 -6.12 -1.90 -15.61
CA PRO A 108 -7.06 -2.03 -16.72
C PRO A 108 -7.80 -3.37 -16.79
N ASP A 109 -7.16 -4.46 -16.37
CA ASP A 109 -7.65 -5.84 -16.48
C ASP A 109 -7.94 -6.49 -15.11
N ARG A 110 -7.58 -5.84 -14.00
CA ARG A 110 -7.70 -6.43 -12.66
C ARG A 110 -7.92 -5.39 -11.56
N VAL A 111 -8.63 -5.79 -10.51
CA VAL A 111 -8.68 -5.06 -9.24
C VAL A 111 -7.87 -5.82 -8.19
N ARG A 112 -7.11 -5.09 -7.37
CA ARG A 112 -6.39 -5.64 -6.22
C ARG A 112 -6.86 -4.97 -4.94
N PHE A 113 -6.91 -5.76 -3.88
CA PHE A 113 -7.13 -5.30 -2.53
C PHE A 113 -5.83 -5.43 -1.76
N LEU A 114 -5.56 -4.44 -0.93
CA LEU A 114 -4.37 -4.41 -0.11
C LEU A 114 -4.78 -4.03 1.31
N ALA A 115 -4.33 -4.80 2.29
CA ALA A 115 -4.47 -4.50 3.70
C ALA A 115 -3.09 -4.22 4.31
N MET A 116 -3.00 -3.23 5.20
CA MET A 116 -1.76 -2.86 5.85
C MET A 116 -1.98 -2.46 7.31
N ARG A 117 -1.02 -2.80 8.16
CA ARG A 117 -0.94 -2.32 9.54
C ARG A 117 0.30 -1.46 9.69
N TRP A 118 0.12 -0.28 10.23
CA TRP A 118 1.15 0.68 10.58
C TRP A 118 1.34 0.69 12.08
N GLU A 119 2.60 0.67 12.51
CA GLU A 119 2.98 0.82 13.91
C GLU A 119 4.02 1.93 14.05
N LEU A 120 3.84 2.77 15.06
CA LEU A 120 4.81 3.77 15.44
C LEU A 120 6.02 3.08 16.08
N ARG A 121 7.20 3.29 15.50
CA ARG A 121 8.49 2.82 16.03
C ARG A 121 9.36 4.02 16.37
N HIS A 122 10.51 3.76 17.00
CA HIS A 122 11.52 4.80 17.32
C HIS A 122 12.00 5.57 16.08
N THR A 123 11.89 4.97 14.88
CA THR A 123 12.30 5.57 13.60
C THR A 123 11.12 6.16 12.81
N GLY A 124 9.94 6.28 13.44
CA GLY A 124 8.70 6.72 12.82
C GLY A 124 7.75 5.58 12.45
N TRP A 125 6.69 5.92 11.73
CA TRP A 125 5.66 4.99 11.28
C TRP A 125 6.21 3.93 10.31
N ARG A 126 5.94 2.65 10.61
CA ARG A 126 6.34 1.49 9.81
C ARG A 126 5.16 0.59 9.52
N VAL A 127 5.05 0.11 8.29
CA VAL A 127 4.15 -0.98 7.91
C VAL A 127 4.74 -2.29 8.42
N THR A 128 4.05 -2.91 9.38
CA THR A 128 4.44 -4.19 10.02
C THR A 128 3.69 -5.38 9.46
N VAL A 129 2.53 -5.16 8.84
CA VAL A 129 1.75 -6.17 8.13
C VAL A 129 1.35 -5.60 6.78
N LEU A 130 1.48 -6.41 5.72
CA LEU A 130 1.11 -6.02 4.37
C LEU A 130 0.61 -7.24 3.58
N GLU A 131 -0.66 -7.24 3.22
CA GLU A 131 -1.30 -8.30 2.44
C GLU A 131 -1.82 -7.76 1.11
N ILE A 132 -1.61 -8.51 0.03
CA ILE A 132 -1.99 -8.10 -1.34
C ILE A 132 -2.70 -9.26 -2.05
N GLY A 133 -3.96 -9.03 -2.44
CA GLY A 133 -4.79 -9.93 -3.25
C GLY A 133 -4.62 -9.85 -4.77
#